data_AF-A0A9W9CQV8-F1
#
_entry.id   AF-A0A9W9CQV8-F1
#
_cell.length_a   1.000
_cell.length_b   1.000
_cell.length_c   1.000
_cell.angle_alpha   90.00
_cell.angle_beta   90.00
_cell.angle_gamma   90.00
#
_symmetry.space_group_name_H-M   'P 1'
#
loop_
_entity.id
_entity.type
_entity.pdbx_description
1 polymer ?
#
loop_
_entity_poly.entity_id
_entity_poly.type
_entity_poly.pdbx_seq_one_letter_code
_entity_poly.pdbx_strand_id
1 'polypeptide(L)'
;MGLVTTLRRTKNEKGIDAETLYLIRSYDHDELDPPRPNDKINYGKAETMRIWEVARAATAAPMYFKEFKVFLGKGDDRQKEKAYFTDGGFGVTNNPAQVGFKEIKALSGSEATENVGVIVSVGTARGKDDPGGKSFPQRMKKLASTATDPDVVAEWMDDLNLEYYWRFNDDQGDLHVELDEWKPNRWFTTRPGRDTLTKIENAYYRWANETNNFRRIEACAKELVKQRRRRTVDRSRWQRFATGASQYRCKHKDCKEDRFDSLYYFEEHWRKFHERQRDANDWKDPTFETWTYQKQNGRHATRRR
;
A
#
# COMPACT_ATOMS: atom_id res chain seq x y z
N MET A 1 7.00 -0.76 3.72
CA MET A 1 6.62 0.62 3.39
C MET A 1 5.33 0.56 2.59
N GLY A 2 4.29 1.29 2.98
CA GLY A 2 3.01 1.29 2.27
C GLY A 2 2.40 2.69 2.25
N LEU A 3 1.68 2.99 1.18
CA LEU A 3 0.92 4.23 1.02
C LEU A 3 -0.44 3.93 0.40
N VAL A 4 -1.40 4.83 0.62
CA VAL A 4 -2.65 4.87 -0.12
C VAL A 4 -2.98 6.30 -0.53
N THR A 5 -3.53 6.46 -1.72
CA THR A 5 -3.99 7.73 -2.28
C THR A 5 -5.41 8.01 -1.83
N THR A 6 -5.65 9.19 -1.28
CA THR A 6 -6.97 9.72 -0.96
C THR A 6 -7.07 11.17 -1.42
N LEU A 7 -8.28 11.69 -1.40
CA LEU A 7 -8.51 13.12 -1.46
C LEU A 7 -8.85 13.61 -0.04
N ARG A 8 -8.23 14.73 0.36
CA ARG A 8 -8.39 15.30 1.70
C ARG A 8 -8.80 16.76 1.61
N ARG A 9 -9.71 17.15 2.50
CA ARG A 9 -9.98 18.55 2.84
C ARG A 9 -10.03 18.75 4.35
N THR A 10 -9.70 19.95 4.78
CA THR A 10 -9.61 20.36 6.17
C THR A 10 -10.63 21.45 6.45
N LYS A 11 -11.12 21.52 7.69
CA LYS A 11 -12.00 22.60 8.12
C LYS A 11 -11.26 23.47 9.13
N ASN A 12 -11.10 24.74 8.79
CA ASN A 12 -10.51 25.77 9.66
C ASN A 12 -11.58 26.82 10.02
N GLU A 13 -11.17 27.84 10.78
CA GLU A 13 -12.06 28.94 11.20
C GLU A 13 -12.59 29.77 10.02
N LYS A 14 -11.85 29.78 8.89
CA LYS A 14 -12.18 30.54 7.67
C LYS A 14 -13.06 29.76 6.68
N GLY A 15 -13.25 28.45 6.87
CA GLY A 15 -14.07 27.63 6.00
C GLY A 15 -13.55 26.20 5.82
N ILE A 16 -13.90 25.60 4.68
CA ILE A 16 -13.42 24.28 4.25
C ILE A 16 -12.40 24.52 3.14
N ASP A 17 -11.20 24.00 3.32
CA ASP A 17 -10.13 24.10 2.33
C ASP A 17 -10.47 23.28 1.07
N ALA A 18 -9.83 23.62 -0.05
CA ALA A 18 -9.99 22.87 -1.29
C ALA A 18 -9.53 21.41 -1.09
N GLU A 19 -10.19 20.50 -1.78
CA GLU A 19 -9.83 19.09 -1.76
C GLU A 19 -8.54 18.88 -2.57
N THR A 20 -7.57 18.20 -1.97
CA THR A 20 -6.25 17.94 -2.58
C THR A 20 -5.86 16.47 -2.44
N LEU A 21 -5.03 15.98 -3.36
CA LEU A 21 -4.40 14.66 -3.23
C LEU A 21 -3.65 14.56 -1.89
N TYR A 22 -3.88 13.46 -1.19
CA TYR A 22 -3.27 13.16 0.10
C TYR A 22 -2.81 11.71 0.14
N LEU A 23 -1.57 11.49 0.55
CA LEU A 23 -0.99 10.16 0.68
C LEU A 23 -0.95 9.79 2.17
N ILE A 24 -1.74 8.79 2.55
CA ILE A 24 -1.66 8.21 3.89
C ILE A 24 -0.52 7.18 3.85
N ARG A 25 0.54 7.40 4.63
CA ARG A 25 1.78 6.61 4.61
C ARG A 25 2.00 5.85 5.91
N SER A 26 2.68 4.71 5.79
CA SER A 26 3.20 3.94 6.93
C SER A 26 4.60 4.39 7.40
N TYR A 27 5.10 5.53 6.92
CA TYR A 27 6.48 5.98 7.06
C TYR A 27 6.56 7.50 6.94
N ASP A 28 7.57 8.09 7.57
CA ASP A 28 7.87 9.50 7.48
C ASP A 28 8.47 9.80 6.09
N HIS A 29 8.09 10.94 5.51
CA HIS A 29 8.65 11.42 4.27
C HIS A 29 8.85 12.93 4.37
N ASP A 30 10.01 13.33 4.85
CA ASP A 30 10.35 14.73 4.97
C ASP A 30 10.63 15.32 3.57
N GLU A 31 10.24 16.58 3.37
CA GLU A 31 10.42 17.28 2.09
C GLU A 31 11.92 17.40 1.77
N LEU A 32 12.28 17.17 0.50
CA LEU A 32 13.65 17.39 0.05
C LEU A 32 13.95 18.90 0.06
N ASP A 33 15.18 19.27 0.42
CA ASP A 33 15.68 20.64 0.32
C ASP A 33 16.55 20.79 -0.95
N PRO A 34 16.19 21.63 -1.94
CA PRO A 34 15.02 22.51 -1.98
C PRO A 34 13.71 21.78 -2.37
N PRO A 35 12.55 22.32 -1.96
CA PRO A 35 11.24 21.75 -2.27
C PRO A 35 11.00 21.72 -3.78
N ARG A 36 10.45 20.61 -4.29
CA ARG A 36 10.12 20.51 -5.72
C ARG A 36 8.90 21.39 -6.01
N PRO A 37 9.02 22.42 -6.87
CA PRO A 37 8.02 23.50 -6.96
C PRO A 37 6.58 23.08 -7.35
N ASN A 38 6.38 21.85 -7.84
CA ASN A 38 5.12 21.43 -8.46
C ASN A 38 4.49 20.16 -7.86
N ASP A 39 5.13 19.48 -6.90
CA ASP A 39 4.55 18.30 -6.27
C ASP A 39 3.89 18.70 -4.94
N LYS A 40 2.63 19.14 -4.99
CA LYS A 40 1.80 19.40 -3.80
C LYS A 40 1.42 18.08 -3.12
N ILE A 41 2.40 17.40 -2.55
CA ILE A 41 2.24 16.16 -1.79
C ILE A 41 2.41 16.51 -0.30
N ASN A 42 1.65 15.85 0.57
CA ASN A 42 1.71 16.03 2.01
C ASN A 42 2.99 15.39 2.61
N TYR A 43 4.12 16.10 2.58
CA TYR A 43 5.35 15.71 3.27
C TYR A 43 5.21 15.78 4.80
N GLY A 44 6.10 15.11 5.52
CA GLY A 44 6.22 15.09 6.98
C GLY A 44 6.02 13.70 7.59
N LYS A 45 5.53 13.69 8.83
CA LYS A 45 5.38 12.48 9.64
C LYS A 45 4.27 11.56 9.13
N ALA A 46 4.47 10.26 9.32
CA ALA A 46 3.46 9.24 9.06
C ALA A 46 2.19 9.50 9.86
N GLU A 47 1.04 9.19 9.26
CA GLU A 47 -0.24 9.30 9.94
C GLU A 47 -0.38 8.24 11.03
N THR A 48 -1.02 8.63 12.15
CA THR A 48 -1.27 7.72 13.28
C THR A 48 -2.64 7.02 13.18
N MET A 49 -3.24 7.00 11.99
CA MET A 49 -4.53 6.37 11.74
C MET A 49 -4.47 4.86 11.96
N ARG A 50 -5.57 4.30 12.48
CA ARG A 50 -5.77 2.85 12.55
C ARG A 50 -6.00 2.31 11.15
N ILE A 51 -5.59 1.07 10.89
CA ILE A 51 -5.73 0.42 9.57
C ILE A 51 -7.16 0.51 9.02
N TRP A 52 -8.19 0.34 9.86
CA TRP A 52 -9.58 0.45 9.39
C TRP A 52 -9.98 1.88 9.02
N GLU A 53 -9.39 2.90 9.65
CA GLU A 53 -9.62 4.31 9.30
C GLU A 53 -8.98 4.62 7.95
N VAL A 54 -7.78 4.09 7.70
CA VAL A 54 -7.10 4.18 6.41
C VAL A 54 -7.95 3.53 5.31
N ALA A 55 -8.45 2.31 5.56
CA ALA A 55 -9.32 1.61 4.63
C ALA A 55 -10.61 2.40 4.35
N ARG A 56 -11.26 2.93 5.40
CA ARG A 56 -12.48 3.73 5.24
C ARG A 56 -12.24 5.05 4.50
N ALA A 57 -11.11 5.71 4.72
CA ALA A 57 -10.72 6.91 4.00
C ALA A 57 -10.51 6.62 2.51
N ALA A 58 -9.78 5.54 2.20
CA ALA A 58 -9.46 5.14 0.84
C ALA A 58 -10.69 4.69 0.03
N THR A 59 -11.67 4.05 0.66
CA THR A 59 -12.88 3.55 -0.04
C THR A 59 -14.08 4.48 0.09
N ALA A 60 -13.91 5.73 0.55
CA ALA A 60 -15.01 6.69 0.72
C ALA A 60 -15.42 7.30 -0.63
N ALA A 61 -15.84 6.43 -1.56
CA ALA A 61 -16.24 6.81 -2.91
C ALA A 61 -17.40 7.81 -2.87
N PRO A 62 -17.24 9.00 -3.47
CA PRO A 62 -18.34 9.94 -3.66
C PRO A 62 -19.55 9.23 -4.28
N MET A 63 -20.75 9.66 -3.91
CA MET A 63 -22.04 9.07 -4.31
C MET A 63 -22.39 7.72 -3.68
N TYR A 64 -21.41 6.90 -3.31
CA TYR A 64 -21.64 5.59 -2.67
C TYR A 64 -21.55 5.68 -1.13
N PHE A 65 -20.60 6.47 -0.63
CA PHE A 65 -20.35 6.59 0.80
C PHE A 65 -20.33 8.05 1.24
N LYS A 66 -20.65 8.28 2.52
CA LYS A 66 -20.37 9.56 3.17
C LYS A 66 -18.86 9.70 3.32
N GLU A 67 -18.37 10.93 3.14
CA GLU A 67 -16.97 11.28 3.42
C GLU A 67 -16.55 10.78 4.80
N PHE A 68 -15.35 10.23 4.87
CA PHE A 68 -14.82 9.73 6.12
C PHE A 68 -14.22 10.89 6.94
N LYS A 69 -14.72 11.07 8.17
CA LYS A 69 -14.32 12.17 9.05
C LYS A 69 -13.44 11.63 10.16
N VAL A 70 -12.27 12.22 10.35
CA VAL A 70 -11.32 11.83 11.39
C VAL A 70 -10.65 13.07 12.00
N PHE A 71 -10.23 12.94 13.24
CA PHE A 71 -9.48 13.95 13.96
C PHE A 71 -8.00 13.55 13.99
N LEU A 72 -7.14 14.32 13.33
CA LEU A 72 -5.72 14.05 13.19
C LEU A 72 -4.91 14.89 14.19
N GLY A 73 -3.76 14.37 14.61
CA GLY A 73 -2.87 15.03 15.58
C GLY A 73 -2.94 14.48 17.01
N LYS A 74 -2.06 14.98 17.87
CA LYS A 74 -1.94 14.62 19.29
C LYS A 74 -2.58 15.70 20.16
N GLY A 75 -3.16 15.30 21.30
CA GLY A 75 -3.80 16.21 22.25
C GLY A 75 -5.30 15.94 22.40
N ASP A 76 -5.99 16.83 23.13
CA ASP A 76 -7.45 16.77 23.30
C ASP A 76 -8.17 17.02 21.97
N ASP A 77 -9.44 16.60 21.87
CA ASP A 77 -10.23 16.71 20.63
C ASP A 77 -10.41 18.15 20.13
N ARG A 78 -10.17 19.15 20.98
CA ARG A 78 -10.15 20.57 20.61
C ARG A 78 -8.87 21.02 19.89
N GLN A 79 -7.79 20.25 20.02
CA GLN A 79 -6.48 20.52 19.41
C GLN A 79 -6.24 19.71 18.13
N LYS A 80 -7.05 18.65 17.91
CA LYS A 80 -6.95 17.82 16.71
C LYS A 80 -7.56 18.52 15.51
N GLU A 81 -6.87 18.41 14.39
CA GLU A 81 -7.36 18.90 13.11
C GLU A 81 -8.48 17.99 12.59
N LYS A 82 -9.60 18.58 12.19
CA LYS A 82 -10.71 17.83 11.60
C LYS A 82 -10.49 17.66 10.10
N ALA A 83 -10.16 16.44 9.69
CA ALA A 83 -9.95 16.07 8.30
C ALA A 83 -11.14 15.27 7.74
N TYR A 84 -11.40 15.47 6.46
CA TYR A 84 -12.43 14.80 5.68
C TYR A 84 -11.76 14.12 4.49
N PHE A 85 -12.04 12.84 4.31
CA PHE A 85 -11.44 12.02 3.28
C PHE A 85 -12.48 11.46 2.32
N THR A 86 -12.13 11.45 1.04
CA THR A 86 -12.84 10.80 -0.06
C THR A 86 -11.89 9.89 -0.83
N ASP A 87 -12.47 8.93 -1.55
CA ASP A 87 -11.72 7.96 -2.35
C ASP A 87 -10.87 8.65 -3.43
N GLY A 88 -9.56 8.35 -3.45
CA GLY A 88 -8.62 8.88 -4.43
C GLY A 88 -8.86 8.37 -5.86
N GLY A 89 -9.61 7.27 -6.01
CA GLY A 89 -10.01 6.67 -7.28
C GLY A 89 -11.19 7.35 -7.98
N PHE A 90 -11.83 8.33 -7.33
CA PHE A 90 -12.89 9.18 -7.91
C PHE A 90 -12.39 10.58 -8.33
N GLY A 91 -11.07 10.73 -8.51
CA GLY A 91 -10.41 11.94 -8.99
C GLY A 91 -9.08 11.61 -9.67
N VAL A 92 -8.02 12.39 -9.38
CA VAL A 92 -6.71 12.39 -10.05
C VAL A 92 -6.01 11.01 -10.09
N THR A 93 -6.37 10.01 -9.28
CA THR A 93 -5.59 8.76 -9.19
C THR A 93 -6.47 7.51 -9.10
N ASN A 94 -7.08 7.10 -10.21
CA ASN A 94 -7.67 5.75 -10.30
C ASN A 94 -6.60 4.65 -10.49
N ASN A 95 -5.37 5.04 -10.82
CA ASN A 95 -4.19 4.18 -10.88
C ASN A 95 -3.06 4.84 -10.04
N PRO A 96 -2.73 4.32 -8.85
CA PRO A 96 -1.72 4.94 -7.98
C PRO A 96 -0.28 4.67 -8.45
N ALA A 97 -0.05 3.99 -9.58
CA ALA A 97 1.29 3.60 -10.04
C ALA A 97 2.22 4.80 -10.23
N GLN A 98 1.78 5.86 -10.90
CA GLN A 98 2.57 7.07 -11.10
C GLN A 98 2.90 7.76 -9.78
N VAL A 99 1.93 7.86 -8.86
CA VAL A 99 2.15 8.46 -7.54
C VAL A 99 3.13 7.63 -6.73
N GLY A 100 2.97 6.31 -6.69
CA GLY A 100 3.89 5.40 -6.01
C GLY A 100 5.31 5.46 -6.60
N PHE A 101 5.44 5.57 -7.91
CA PHE A 101 6.75 5.73 -8.56
C PHE A 101 7.41 7.07 -8.20
N LYS A 102 6.68 8.18 -8.32
CA LYS A 102 7.18 9.52 -7.92
C LYS A 102 7.59 9.56 -6.46
N GLU A 103 6.80 8.94 -5.59
CA GLU A 103 7.07 8.82 -4.16
C GLU A 103 8.36 8.04 -3.89
N ILE A 104 8.56 6.87 -4.53
CA ILE A 104 9.78 6.08 -4.36
C ILE A 104 11.00 6.86 -4.86
N LYS A 105 10.89 7.57 -5.99
CA LYS A 105 11.95 8.46 -6.49
C LYS A 105 12.24 9.61 -5.54
N ALA A 106 11.24 10.16 -4.86
CA ALA A 106 11.45 11.21 -3.87
C ALA A 106 12.21 10.69 -2.65
N LEU A 107 11.84 9.52 -2.13
CA LEU A 107 12.51 8.89 -0.99
C LEU A 107 13.95 8.46 -1.28
N SER A 108 14.23 8.06 -2.52
CA SER A 108 15.51 7.45 -2.88
C SER A 108 16.51 8.45 -3.48
N GLY A 109 16.10 9.71 -3.68
CA GLY A 109 16.90 10.74 -4.37
C GLY A 109 16.76 10.68 -5.91
N SER A 110 17.12 11.76 -6.59
CA SER A 110 16.92 11.93 -8.05
C SER A 110 17.65 10.91 -8.93
N GLU A 111 18.76 10.34 -8.46
CA GLU A 111 19.53 9.30 -9.16
C GLU A 111 18.88 7.89 -9.07
N ALA A 112 17.89 7.71 -8.20
CA ALA A 112 17.36 6.38 -7.89
C ALA A 112 16.29 5.85 -8.85
N THR A 113 16.10 6.47 -10.02
CA THR A 113 15.30 5.87 -11.09
C THR A 113 15.80 4.46 -11.46
N GLU A 114 17.12 4.25 -11.36
CA GLU A 114 17.77 2.96 -11.57
C GLU A 114 17.51 1.93 -10.44
N ASN A 115 16.99 2.37 -9.29
CA ASN A 115 16.84 1.54 -8.09
C ASN A 115 15.44 0.92 -7.93
N VAL A 116 14.48 1.27 -8.80
CA VAL A 116 13.16 0.62 -8.79
C VAL A 116 13.24 -0.70 -9.54
N GLY A 117 13.44 -1.79 -8.81
CA GLY A 117 13.67 -3.10 -9.43
C GLY A 117 12.50 -3.66 -10.23
N VAL A 118 11.25 -3.49 -9.77
CA VAL A 118 10.04 -4.04 -10.38
C VAL A 118 8.84 -3.17 -10.02
N ILE A 119 7.98 -2.87 -10.99
CA ILE A 119 6.65 -2.27 -10.77
C ILE A 119 5.57 -3.19 -11.32
N VAL A 120 4.59 -3.53 -10.47
CA VAL A 120 3.40 -4.28 -10.87
C VAL A 120 2.17 -3.42 -10.58
N SER A 121 1.42 -3.09 -11.62
CA SER A 121 0.14 -2.39 -11.54
C SER A 121 -0.99 -3.37 -11.87
N VAL A 122 -1.98 -3.48 -10.99
CA VAL A 122 -3.13 -4.38 -11.13
C VAL A 122 -4.39 -3.53 -11.18
N GLY A 123 -5.09 -3.58 -12.32
CA GLY A 123 -6.35 -2.88 -12.53
C GLY A 123 -7.56 -3.74 -12.16
N THR A 124 -8.73 -3.11 -12.16
CA THR A 124 -10.02 -3.74 -11.84
C THR A 124 -10.91 -3.96 -13.06
N ALA A 125 -10.34 -3.91 -14.28
CA ALA A 125 -11.05 -4.20 -15.53
C ALA A 125 -12.31 -3.34 -15.75
N ARG A 126 -12.25 -2.04 -15.43
CA ARG A 126 -13.37 -1.13 -15.70
C ARG A 126 -13.61 -1.08 -17.22
N GLY A 127 -14.77 -1.59 -17.66
CA GLY A 127 -15.22 -1.42 -19.03
C GLY A 127 -15.40 0.06 -19.38
N LYS A 128 -15.27 0.41 -20.66
CA LYS A 128 -15.60 1.75 -21.16
C LYS A 128 -17.09 2.01 -20.89
N ASP A 129 -17.40 3.10 -20.20
CA ASP A 129 -18.78 3.46 -19.85
C ASP A 129 -19.67 3.49 -21.09
N ASP A 130 -20.75 2.71 -21.09
CA ASP A 130 -21.80 2.77 -22.11
C ASP A 130 -22.69 4.00 -21.82
N PRO A 131 -22.78 5.01 -22.70
CA PRO A 131 -23.41 6.31 -22.40
C PRO A 131 -24.95 6.28 -22.20
N GLY A 132 -25.57 5.10 -22.11
CA GLY A 132 -27.04 4.92 -22.17
C GLY A 132 -27.84 5.10 -20.88
N GLY A 133 -27.23 5.18 -19.69
CA GLY A 133 -27.97 5.30 -18.42
C GLY A 133 -28.32 6.74 -18.06
N LYS A 134 -29.59 7.16 -18.01
CA LYS A 134 -29.96 8.59 -17.94
C LYS A 134 -29.72 9.35 -16.60
N SER A 135 -29.24 8.71 -15.54
CA SER A 135 -29.14 9.32 -14.18
C SER A 135 -27.72 9.41 -13.61
N PHE A 136 -26.88 8.43 -13.92
CA PHE A 136 -25.52 8.28 -13.40
C PHE A 136 -24.45 9.15 -14.12
N PRO A 137 -24.49 9.35 -15.46
CA PRO A 137 -23.45 10.04 -16.23
C PRO A 137 -23.30 11.52 -15.87
N GLN A 138 -24.39 12.20 -15.51
CA GLN A 138 -24.33 13.62 -15.12
C GLN A 138 -23.57 13.82 -13.80
N ARG A 139 -23.64 12.84 -12.89
CA ARG A 139 -22.93 12.86 -11.60
C ARG A 139 -21.47 12.43 -11.75
N MET A 140 -21.18 11.47 -12.62
CA MET A 140 -19.81 11.07 -12.97
C MET A 140 -19.06 12.14 -13.78
N LYS A 141 -19.72 12.85 -14.71
CA LYS A 141 -19.09 13.93 -15.50
C LYS A 141 -18.42 15.00 -14.64
N LYS A 142 -18.95 15.27 -13.45
CA LYS A 142 -18.43 16.29 -12.52
C LYS A 142 -17.21 15.82 -11.71
N LEU A 143 -17.01 14.51 -11.57
CA LEU A 143 -15.85 13.88 -10.93
C LEU A 143 -14.76 13.55 -11.96
N ALA A 144 -15.18 13.12 -13.17
CA ALA A 144 -14.30 12.81 -14.29
C ALA A 144 -13.55 14.02 -14.84
N SER A 145 -14.11 15.24 -14.77
CA SER A 145 -13.42 16.47 -15.18
C SER A 145 -12.17 16.81 -14.35
N THR A 146 -11.96 16.10 -13.24
CA THR A 146 -10.83 16.27 -12.31
C THR A 146 -9.94 15.02 -12.25
N ALA A 147 -10.27 13.97 -13.02
CA ALA A 147 -9.59 12.69 -12.96
C ALA A 147 -8.57 12.56 -14.09
N THR A 148 -7.34 12.15 -13.75
CA THR A 148 -6.42 11.58 -14.74
C THR A 148 -6.89 10.15 -14.99
N ASP A 149 -7.24 9.89 -16.25
CA ASP A 149 -7.67 8.58 -16.72
C ASP A 149 -6.62 7.51 -16.34
N PRO A 150 -7.00 6.35 -15.77
CA PRO A 150 -6.05 5.26 -15.51
C PRO A 150 -5.24 4.85 -16.75
N ASP A 151 -5.77 5.05 -17.96
CA ASP A 151 -5.06 4.82 -19.21
C ASP A 151 -3.98 5.87 -19.47
N VAL A 152 -4.21 7.14 -19.15
CA VAL A 152 -3.18 8.20 -19.21
C VAL A 152 -2.04 7.91 -18.23
N VAL A 153 -2.36 7.41 -17.02
CA VAL A 153 -1.33 7.01 -16.06
C VAL A 153 -0.51 5.84 -16.60
N ALA A 154 -1.15 4.88 -17.25
CA ALA A 154 -0.46 3.73 -17.80
C ALA A 154 0.42 4.08 -19.01
N GLU A 155 -0.08 4.92 -19.93
CA GLU A 155 0.71 5.46 -21.05
C GLU A 155 1.96 6.18 -20.51
N TRP A 156 1.79 7.01 -19.48
CA TRP A 156 2.91 7.67 -18.83
C TRP A 156 3.91 6.69 -18.20
N MET A 157 3.43 5.60 -17.59
CA MET A 157 4.29 4.56 -17.02
C MET A 157 5.02 3.75 -18.09
N ASP A 158 4.38 3.50 -19.24
CA ASP A 158 4.97 2.83 -20.39
C ASP A 158 6.07 3.71 -21.03
N ASP A 159 5.85 5.02 -21.13
CA ASP A 159 6.80 6.01 -21.65
C ASP A 159 8.09 6.11 -20.82
N LEU A 160 8.04 5.73 -19.53
CA LEU A 160 9.26 5.65 -18.71
C LEU A 160 10.22 4.55 -19.18
N ASN A 161 9.76 3.62 -20.03
CA ASN A 161 10.54 2.51 -20.58
C ASN A 161 11.32 1.74 -19.49
N LEU A 162 10.64 1.43 -18.38
CA LEU A 162 11.23 0.69 -17.27
C LEU A 162 11.48 -0.76 -17.68
N GLU A 163 12.65 -1.31 -17.32
CA GLU A 163 13.03 -2.69 -17.64
C GLU A 163 11.97 -3.72 -17.18
N TYR A 164 11.33 -3.44 -16.06
CA TYR A 164 10.46 -4.37 -15.35
C TYR A 164 9.15 -3.70 -14.88
N TYR A 165 8.32 -3.28 -15.84
CA TYR A 165 6.95 -2.82 -15.60
C TYR A 165 5.93 -3.84 -16.12
N TRP A 166 5.00 -4.25 -15.26
CA TRP A 166 3.86 -5.08 -15.63
C TRP A 166 2.55 -4.40 -15.26
N ARG A 167 1.75 -4.03 -16.27
CA ARG A 167 0.33 -3.71 -16.11
C ARG A 167 -0.54 -4.93 -16.39
N PHE A 168 -1.31 -5.34 -15.39
CA PHE A 168 -2.31 -6.39 -15.48
C PHE A 168 -3.69 -5.77 -15.36
N ASN A 169 -4.37 -5.62 -16.49
CA ASN A 169 -5.73 -5.13 -16.58
C ASN A 169 -6.40 -5.79 -17.79
N ASP A 170 -7.72 -5.96 -17.72
CA ASP A 170 -8.51 -6.30 -18.91
C ASP A 170 -8.92 -4.98 -19.59
N ASP A 171 -8.07 -4.54 -20.52
CA ASP A 171 -8.28 -3.30 -21.28
C ASP A 171 -9.35 -3.47 -22.38
N GLN A 172 -9.78 -4.70 -22.67
CA GLN A 172 -10.87 -4.96 -23.61
C GLN A 172 -12.24 -4.72 -22.98
N GLY A 173 -12.32 -4.80 -21.64
CA GLY A 173 -13.46 -4.31 -20.87
C GLY A 173 -14.67 -5.24 -20.89
N ASP A 174 -14.46 -6.54 -21.07
CA ASP A 174 -15.54 -7.54 -21.11
C ASP A 174 -16.24 -7.71 -19.74
N LEU A 175 -15.63 -7.21 -18.66
CA LEU A 175 -16.22 -7.19 -17.32
C LEU A 175 -17.15 -5.99 -17.12
N HIS A 176 -18.41 -6.14 -17.51
CA HIS A 176 -19.46 -5.15 -17.23
C HIS A 176 -20.10 -5.37 -15.86
N VAL A 177 -19.41 -4.96 -14.79
CA VAL A 177 -19.93 -5.00 -13.41
C VAL A 177 -19.85 -3.59 -12.82
N GLU A 178 -21.00 -3.06 -12.39
CA GLU A 178 -21.06 -1.76 -11.70
C GLU A 178 -20.41 -1.85 -10.31
N LEU A 179 -19.90 -0.72 -9.81
CA LEU A 179 -19.12 -0.69 -8.55
C LEU A 179 -19.92 -1.16 -7.33
N ASP A 180 -21.23 -0.88 -7.31
CA ASP A 180 -22.16 -1.30 -6.25
C ASP A 180 -22.99 -2.53 -6.63
N GLU A 181 -22.69 -3.19 -7.74
CA GLU A 181 -23.41 -4.40 -8.11
C GLU A 181 -23.17 -5.50 -7.07
N TRP A 182 -24.26 -6.03 -6.51
CA TRP A 182 -24.20 -7.09 -5.49
C TRP A 182 -25.33 -8.10 -5.69
N LYS A 183 -25.31 -8.86 -6.77
CA LYS A 183 -26.40 -9.78 -7.14
C LYS A 183 -26.12 -11.22 -6.69
N PRO A 184 -27.12 -11.96 -6.18
CA PRO A 184 -28.45 -11.48 -5.81
C PRO A 184 -28.40 -10.62 -4.54
N ASN A 185 -29.29 -9.62 -4.41
CA ASN A 185 -29.42 -8.76 -3.22
C ASN A 185 -30.83 -8.78 -2.60
N ARG A 186 -31.70 -9.70 -3.02
CA ARG A 186 -33.07 -9.80 -2.48
C ARG A 186 -33.03 -10.29 -1.04
N TRP A 187 -33.92 -9.78 -0.18
CA TRP A 187 -33.87 -10.04 1.27
C TRP A 187 -33.97 -11.52 1.69
N PHE A 188 -34.53 -12.38 0.83
CA PHE A 188 -34.62 -13.82 1.07
C PHE A 188 -33.43 -14.63 0.54
N THR A 189 -32.42 -13.99 -0.06
CA THR A 189 -31.27 -14.73 -0.60
C THR A 189 -30.38 -15.22 0.53
N THR A 190 -30.05 -16.51 0.51
CA THR A 190 -29.10 -17.12 1.45
C THR A 190 -27.65 -16.91 1.03
N ARG A 191 -27.41 -16.43 -0.21
CA ARG A 191 -26.07 -16.20 -0.78
C ARG A 191 -26.02 -14.88 -1.54
N PRO A 192 -26.06 -13.73 -0.85
CA PRO A 192 -26.01 -12.44 -1.51
C PRO A 192 -24.68 -12.22 -2.23
N GLY A 193 -24.70 -11.54 -3.37
CA GLY A 193 -23.49 -11.23 -4.15
C GLY A 193 -22.87 -12.40 -4.93
N ARG A 194 -23.40 -13.62 -4.79
CA ARG A 194 -22.86 -14.83 -5.44
C ARG A 194 -22.73 -14.68 -6.95
N ASP A 195 -23.74 -14.15 -7.62
CA ASP A 195 -23.76 -14.06 -9.08
C ASP A 195 -22.74 -13.02 -9.56
N THR A 196 -22.65 -11.88 -8.89
CA THR A 196 -21.65 -10.85 -9.20
C THR A 196 -20.23 -11.38 -8.98
N LEU A 197 -19.96 -12.03 -7.85
CA LEU A 197 -18.65 -12.62 -7.57
C LEU A 197 -18.29 -13.71 -8.58
N THR A 198 -19.24 -14.59 -8.93
CA THR A 198 -19.04 -15.62 -9.95
C THR A 198 -18.73 -15.01 -11.32
N LYS A 199 -19.39 -13.91 -11.67
CA LYS A 199 -19.14 -13.18 -12.92
C LYS A 199 -17.73 -12.56 -12.95
N ILE A 200 -17.31 -11.92 -11.86
CA ILE A 200 -15.94 -11.37 -11.72
C ILE A 200 -14.91 -12.50 -11.83
N GLU A 201 -15.12 -13.59 -11.10
CA GLU A 201 -14.21 -14.74 -11.09
C GLU A 201 -14.08 -15.38 -12.48
N ASN A 202 -15.21 -15.60 -13.18
CA ASN A 202 -15.20 -16.12 -14.55
C ASN A 202 -14.51 -15.19 -15.54
N ALA A 203 -14.69 -13.87 -15.41
CA ALA A 203 -13.98 -12.89 -16.25
C ALA A 203 -12.48 -12.95 -16.01
N TYR A 204 -12.05 -12.97 -14.74
CA TYR A 204 -10.65 -13.12 -14.38
C TYR A 204 -10.05 -14.41 -14.96
N TYR A 205 -10.71 -15.57 -14.82
CA TYR A 205 -10.18 -16.81 -15.36
C TYR A 205 -10.08 -16.81 -16.88
N ARG A 206 -11.03 -16.19 -17.59
CA ARG A 206 -10.93 -16.03 -19.05
C ARG A 206 -9.71 -15.18 -19.42
N TRP A 207 -9.60 -13.99 -18.83
CA TRP A 207 -8.47 -13.08 -19.06
C TRP A 207 -7.12 -13.73 -18.71
N ALA A 208 -7.02 -14.38 -17.55
CA ALA A 208 -5.79 -14.99 -17.07
C ALA A 208 -5.35 -16.23 -17.88
N ASN A 209 -6.30 -16.94 -18.51
CA ASN A 209 -6.01 -18.12 -19.34
C ASN A 209 -5.65 -17.76 -20.79
N GLU A 210 -5.76 -16.50 -21.19
CA GLU A 210 -5.19 -16.06 -22.47
C GLU A 210 -3.69 -16.32 -22.46
N THR A 211 -3.19 -16.94 -23.53
CA THR A 211 -1.80 -17.42 -23.58
C THR A 211 -0.79 -16.29 -23.32
N ASN A 212 -1.08 -15.07 -23.78
CA ASN A 212 -0.22 -13.91 -23.53
C ASN A 212 -0.24 -13.52 -22.03
N ASN A 213 -1.43 -13.34 -21.44
CA ASN A 213 -1.57 -12.95 -20.04
C ASN A 213 -0.95 -13.98 -19.10
N PHE A 214 -1.21 -15.27 -19.33
CA PHE A 214 -0.59 -16.36 -18.56
C PHE A 214 0.94 -16.27 -18.58
N ARG A 215 1.55 -16.11 -19.77
CA ARG A 215 3.01 -15.98 -19.90
C ARG A 215 3.53 -14.73 -19.22
N ARG A 216 2.83 -13.60 -19.31
CA ARG A 216 3.21 -12.34 -18.64
C ARG A 216 3.15 -12.47 -17.12
N ILE A 217 2.11 -13.12 -16.57
CA ILE A 217 1.98 -13.40 -15.14
C ILE A 217 3.13 -14.30 -14.68
N GLU A 218 3.44 -15.36 -15.43
CA GLU A 218 4.55 -16.28 -15.09
C GLU A 218 5.91 -15.57 -15.12
N ALA A 219 6.16 -14.74 -16.14
CA ALA A 219 7.38 -13.95 -16.26
C ALA A 219 7.53 -12.94 -15.11
N CYS A 220 6.46 -12.22 -14.78
CA CYS A 220 6.42 -11.31 -13.64
C CYS A 220 6.72 -12.05 -12.33
N ALA A 221 6.08 -13.21 -12.09
CA ALA A 221 6.32 -14.01 -10.91
C ALA A 221 7.79 -14.49 -10.80
N LYS A 222 8.38 -14.93 -11.92
CA LYS A 222 9.81 -15.30 -11.99
C LYS A 222 10.71 -14.13 -11.61
N GLU A 223 10.45 -12.93 -12.12
CA GLU A 223 11.26 -11.76 -11.81
C GLU A 223 11.07 -11.30 -10.36
N LEU A 224 9.84 -11.29 -9.83
CA LEU A 224 9.59 -10.99 -8.41
C LEU A 224 10.36 -11.94 -7.47
N VAL A 225 10.39 -13.23 -7.78
CA VAL A 225 11.17 -14.22 -7.03
C VAL A 225 12.67 -13.98 -7.16
N LYS A 226 13.15 -13.67 -8.36
CA LYS A 226 14.56 -13.34 -8.62
C LYS A 226 15.00 -12.11 -7.83
N GLN A 227 14.20 -11.05 -7.80
CA GLN A 227 14.47 -9.84 -7.03
C GLN A 227 14.44 -10.11 -5.52
N ARG A 228 13.49 -10.92 -5.03
CA ARG A 228 13.49 -11.37 -3.64
C ARG A 228 14.79 -12.11 -3.29
N ARG A 229 15.24 -13.05 -4.13
CA ARG A 229 16.49 -13.80 -3.91
C ARG A 229 17.72 -12.89 -3.92
N ARG A 230 17.78 -11.91 -4.83
CA ARG A 230 18.84 -10.89 -4.84
C ARG A 230 18.90 -10.10 -3.53
N ARG A 231 17.74 -9.70 -3.00
CA ARG A 231 17.66 -9.00 -1.70
C ARG A 231 18.13 -9.86 -0.53
N THR A 232 18.01 -11.19 -0.60
CA THR A 232 18.48 -12.11 0.45
C THR A 232 19.99 -12.37 0.43
N VAL A 233 20.73 -11.90 -0.59
CA VAL A 233 22.20 -12.03 -0.62
C VAL A 233 22.83 -11.31 0.58
N ASP A 234 22.33 -10.11 0.91
CA ASP A 234 22.63 -9.44 2.18
C ASP A 234 21.59 -9.87 3.24
N ARG A 235 21.82 -11.05 3.81
CA ARG A 235 20.92 -11.66 4.82
C ARG A 235 20.70 -10.74 6.02
N SER A 236 21.73 -10.03 6.46
CA SER A 236 21.65 -9.08 7.57
C SER A 236 20.69 -7.96 7.23
N ARG A 237 20.91 -7.23 6.13
CA ARG A 237 20.02 -6.14 5.70
C ARG A 237 18.60 -6.61 5.44
N TRP A 238 18.43 -7.78 4.80
CA TRP A 238 17.10 -8.34 4.57
C TRP A 238 16.37 -8.69 5.85
N GLN A 239 17.03 -9.31 6.82
CA GLN A 239 16.42 -9.67 8.10
C GLN A 239 16.02 -8.41 8.90
N ARG A 240 16.88 -7.37 8.92
CA ARG A 240 16.51 -6.07 9.51
C ARG A 240 15.25 -5.49 8.85
N PHE A 241 15.17 -5.52 7.53
CA PHE A 241 14.01 -5.03 6.78
C PHE A 241 12.75 -5.87 7.00
N ALA A 242 12.84 -7.19 6.90
CA ALA A 242 11.69 -8.09 6.87
C ALA A 242 11.12 -8.40 8.27
N THR A 243 11.97 -8.45 9.30
CA THR A 243 11.56 -8.81 10.66
C THR A 243 11.69 -7.66 11.67
N GLY A 244 12.18 -6.50 11.23
CA GLY A 244 12.47 -5.38 12.12
C GLY A 244 13.59 -5.66 13.12
N ALA A 245 14.43 -6.68 12.86
CA ALA A 245 15.53 -7.04 13.73
C ALA A 245 16.53 -5.88 13.80
N SER A 246 16.53 -5.10 14.87
CA SER A 246 17.49 -3.99 15.03
C SER A 246 18.75 -4.41 15.80
N GLN A 247 18.64 -5.46 16.62
CA GLN A 247 19.72 -6.01 17.44
C GLN A 247 19.61 -7.53 17.48
N TYR A 248 20.75 -8.20 17.28
CA TYR A 248 20.94 -9.64 17.39
C TYR A 248 21.58 -9.96 18.72
N ARG A 249 21.19 -11.08 19.34
CA ARG A 249 21.66 -11.48 20.65
C ARG A 249 22.16 -12.92 20.68
N CYS A 250 23.32 -13.11 21.30
CA CYS A 250 23.86 -14.42 21.59
C CYS A 250 23.13 -15.04 22.79
N LYS A 251 22.67 -16.29 22.65
CA LYS A 251 21.96 -17.04 23.71
C LYS A 251 22.87 -17.96 24.51
N HIS A 252 24.14 -18.08 24.12
CA HIS A 252 25.05 -19.00 24.77
C HIS A 252 25.26 -18.57 26.22
N LYS A 253 25.06 -19.51 27.17
CA LYS A 253 24.97 -19.21 28.60
C LYS A 253 26.23 -18.54 29.16
N ASP A 254 27.38 -18.89 28.61
CA ASP A 254 28.69 -18.38 29.04
C ASP A 254 29.18 -17.18 28.20
N CYS A 255 28.32 -16.60 27.35
CA CYS A 255 28.72 -15.48 26.52
C CYS A 255 28.80 -14.17 27.31
N LYS A 256 29.90 -13.43 27.15
CA LYS A 256 30.11 -12.10 27.76
C LYS A 256 29.64 -10.94 26.88
N GLU A 257 29.47 -11.18 25.59
CA GLU A 257 29.03 -10.18 24.61
C GLU A 257 27.75 -10.68 23.93
N ASP A 258 26.61 -10.19 24.41
CA ASP A 258 25.31 -10.74 24.03
C ASP A 258 24.57 -9.89 22.99
N ARG A 259 25.15 -8.83 22.42
CA ARG A 259 24.46 -7.92 21.49
C ARG A 259 25.31 -7.54 20.28
N PHE A 260 24.68 -7.58 19.10
CA PHE A 260 25.28 -7.24 17.81
C PHE A 260 24.27 -6.42 16.99
N ASP A 261 24.73 -5.42 16.27
CA ASP A 261 23.92 -4.54 15.41
C ASP A 261 23.64 -5.14 14.01
N SER A 262 24.32 -6.24 13.67
CA SER A 262 24.17 -6.95 12.40
C SER A 262 24.31 -8.46 12.57
N LEU A 263 23.67 -9.22 11.69
CA LEU A 263 23.80 -10.67 11.67
C LEU A 263 25.25 -11.10 11.39
N TYR A 264 25.95 -10.33 10.54
CA TYR A 264 27.34 -10.59 10.19
C TYR A 264 28.24 -10.62 11.44
N TYR A 265 28.16 -9.59 12.29
CA TYR A 265 28.98 -9.53 13.51
C TYR A 265 28.60 -10.61 14.52
N PHE A 266 27.30 -10.96 14.60
CA PHE A 266 26.87 -12.11 15.37
C PHE A 266 27.49 -13.42 14.85
N GLU A 267 27.44 -13.67 13.53
CA GLU A 267 28.00 -14.89 12.92
C GLU A 267 29.53 -14.96 13.11
N GLU A 268 30.23 -13.83 13.00
CA GLU A 268 31.66 -13.74 13.31
C GLU A 268 31.98 -14.08 14.76
N HIS A 269 31.22 -13.49 15.70
CA HIS A 269 31.33 -13.78 17.13
C HIS A 269 31.06 -15.26 17.40
N TRP A 270 29.97 -15.80 16.84
CA TRP A 270 29.56 -17.20 17.00
C TRP A 270 30.67 -18.17 16.56
N ARG A 271 31.22 -17.96 15.36
CA ARG A 271 32.34 -18.73 14.80
C ARG A 271 33.58 -18.68 15.67
N LYS A 272 33.88 -17.51 16.26
CA LYS A 272 35.10 -17.30 17.06
C LYS A 272 35.00 -17.92 18.46
N PHE A 273 33.85 -17.82 19.11
CA PHE A 273 33.72 -18.13 20.54
C PHE A 273 32.89 -19.36 20.87
N HIS A 274 31.95 -19.76 20.00
CA HIS A 274 30.95 -20.78 20.33
C HIS A 274 30.91 -21.99 19.39
N GLU A 275 31.29 -21.86 18.12
CA GLU A 275 31.14 -22.92 17.11
C GLU A 275 31.81 -24.25 17.47
N ARG A 276 32.89 -24.22 18.25
CA ARG A 276 33.63 -25.43 18.65
C ARG A 276 33.16 -26.06 19.96
N GLN A 277 32.15 -25.48 20.61
CA GLN A 277 31.60 -25.99 21.87
C GLN A 277 30.68 -27.20 21.60
N ARG A 278 30.56 -28.09 22.59
CA ARG A 278 29.79 -29.35 22.42
C ARG A 278 28.29 -29.10 22.20
N ASP A 279 27.78 -28.01 22.74
CA ASP A 279 26.40 -27.55 22.66
C ASP A 279 26.19 -26.45 21.62
N ALA A 280 27.15 -26.21 20.73
CA ALA A 280 27.10 -25.14 19.72
C ALA A 280 25.79 -25.17 18.90
N ASN A 281 25.34 -26.36 18.47
CA ASN A 281 24.13 -26.46 17.65
C ASN A 281 22.85 -26.03 18.38
N ASP A 282 22.83 -26.09 19.71
CA ASP A 282 21.64 -25.75 20.51
C ASP A 282 21.43 -24.22 20.60
N TRP A 283 22.48 -23.42 20.39
CA TRP A 283 22.46 -21.97 20.59
C TRP A 283 22.86 -21.13 19.37
N LYS A 284 23.07 -21.79 18.21
CA LYS A 284 23.58 -21.17 16.97
C LYS A 284 22.73 -20.03 16.43
N ASP A 285 21.42 -20.09 16.61
CA ASP A 285 20.51 -19.07 16.08
C ASP A 285 20.34 -17.89 17.06
N PRO A 286 20.62 -16.65 16.62
CA PRO A 286 20.51 -15.48 17.48
C PRO A 286 19.05 -15.23 17.84
N THR A 287 18.81 -14.65 19.02
CA THR A 287 17.57 -13.93 19.27
C THR A 287 17.67 -12.53 18.67
N PHE A 288 16.56 -11.94 18.29
CA PHE A 288 16.53 -10.52 17.94
C PHE A 288 15.22 -9.93 18.42
N GLU A 289 15.25 -8.65 18.76
CA GLU A 289 14.04 -7.93 19.10
C GLU A 289 13.23 -7.74 17.82
N THR A 290 12.09 -8.41 17.75
CA THR A 290 11.09 -8.15 16.71
C THR A 290 10.24 -6.98 17.14
N TRP A 291 10.03 -6.02 16.24
CA TRP A 291 9.01 -5.02 16.46
C TRP A 291 7.65 -5.72 16.60
N THR A 292 7.03 -5.60 17.76
CA THR A 292 5.67 -6.09 18.00
C THR A 292 4.71 -4.91 17.95
N TYR A 293 3.56 -5.11 17.31
CA TYR A 293 2.49 -4.10 17.32
C TYR A 293 2.19 -3.74 18.78
N GLN A 294 2.27 -2.44 19.11
CA GLN A 294 1.90 -1.97 20.45
C GLN A 294 0.48 -2.46 20.76
N LYS A 295 0.34 -3.41 21.70
CA LYS A 295 -0.96 -3.65 22.34
C LYS A 295 -1.38 -2.32 22.93
N GLN A 296 -2.56 -1.82 22.58
CA GLN A 296 -3.13 -0.69 23.28
C GLN A 296 -3.13 -1.03 24.77
N ASN A 297 -2.37 -0.28 25.56
CA ASN A 297 -2.55 -0.21 27.00
C ASN A 297 -3.90 0.49 27.26
N GLY A 298 -4.99 -0.21 26.94
CA GLY A 298 -6.35 0.17 27.27
C GLY A 298 -6.83 -0.85 28.28
N ARG A 299 -6.77 -0.49 29.57
CA ARG A 299 -7.59 -1.14 30.59
C ARG A 299 -9.02 -1.14 30.06
N HIS A 300 -9.52 -2.30 29.63
CA HIS A 300 -10.95 -2.46 29.45
C HIS A 300 -11.58 -2.24 30.81
N ALA A 301 -12.33 -1.15 30.95
CA ALA A 301 -13.25 -0.98 32.06
C ALA A 301 -14.16 -2.21 32.06
N THR A 302 -14.06 -3.01 33.11
CA THR A 302 -15.00 -4.07 33.43
C THR A 302 -16.40 -3.49 33.39
N ARG A 303 -17.19 -3.91 32.39
CA ARG A 303 -18.65 -3.80 32.45
C ARG A 303 -19.09 -4.57 33.69
N ARG A 304 -19.51 -3.86 34.74
CA ARG A 304 -20.40 -4.44 35.75
C ARG A 304 -21.73 -4.71 35.05
N ARG A 305 -22.25 -5.91 35.31
CA ARG A 305 -23.58 -6.37 34.92
C ARG A 305 -24.66 -5.50 35.54
#